data_AF-A0A944VSE6-F1
#
_entry.id   AF-A0A944VSE6-F1
#
_cell.length_a   1.000
_cell.length_b   1.000
_cell.length_c   1.000
_cell.angle_alpha   90.00
_cell.angle_beta   90.00
_cell.angle_gamma   90.00
#
_symmetry.space_group_name_H-M   'P 1'
#
loop_
_entity.id
_entity.type
_entity.pdbx_description
1 polymer ?
#
loop_
_entity_poly.entity_id
_entity_poly.type
_entity_poly.pdbx_seq_one_letter_code
_entity_poly.pdbx_strand_id
1 'polypeptide(L)'
;MTKLQITVRVWAIVIGARDGDNIKFLNSLKYLTEDAIFFKIPLKGDVAVPMKSALQGRDGTIIGQDYRNIAVIAAYQPIGWRLVTKMDKSETFEPLKPLSTIAFTLGGISSIMAIAVCIFVSVSSSRSIKELTDATQKLANEDLGHRIKINRNDEIGTHANSFNDMA
;
A
#
# COMPACT_ATOMS: atom_id res chain seq x y z
N MET A 1 -7.26 14.33 -26.30
CA MET A 1 -7.51 13.18 -25.41
C MET A 1 -6.29 12.26 -25.44
N THR A 2 -5.43 12.38 -24.44
CA THR A 2 -4.18 11.63 -24.34
C THR A 2 -4.49 10.22 -23.87
N LYS A 3 -4.41 9.22 -24.77
CA LYS A 3 -4.53 7.80 -24.39
C LYS A 3 -3.30 7.43 -23.56
N LEU A 4 -3.50 7.20 -22.27
CA LEU A 4 -2.51 6.59 -21.40
C LEU A 4 -2.25 5.17 -21.93
N GLN A 5 -1.18 4.99 -22.71
CA GLN A 5 -0.72 3.66 -23.11
C GLN A 5 -0.07 3.01 -21.90
N ILE A 6 -0.88 2.34 -21.09
CA ILE A 6 -0.38 1.34 -20.15
C ILE A 6 0.08 0.16 -21.01
N THR A 7 1.37 -0.06 -21.12
CA THR A 7 1.94 -1.27 -21.73
C THR A 7 1.60 -2.45 -20.82
N VAL A 8 0.41 -3.04 -21.02
CA VAL A 8 -0.01 -4.25 -20.31
C VAL A 8 0.66 -5.44 -20.99
N ARG A 9 1.61 -6.09 -20.30
CA ARG A 9 2.14 -7.38 -20.74
C ARG A 9 1.02 -8.42 -20.62
N VAL A 10 0.51 -8.89 -21.74
CA VAL A 10 -0.41 -10.04 -21.77
C VAL A 10 0.41 -11.31 -21.56
N TRP A 11 0.04 -12.12 -20.56
CA TRP A 11 0.81 -13.32 -20.18
C TRP A 11 0.28 -14.61 -20.77
N ALA A 12 -1.02 -14.66 -21.08
CA ALA A 12 -1.64 -15.79 -21.74
C ALA A 12 -2.73 -15.31 -22.72
N ILE A 13 -2.69 -15.89 -23.92
CA ILE A 13 -3.74 -15.78 -24.92
C ILE A 13 -4.48 -17.10 -24.94
N VAL A 14 -5.80 -17.05 -24.92
CA VAL A 14 -6.68 -18.21 -24.91
C VAL A 14 -7.70 -18.05 -26.00
N ILE A 15 -7.84 -19.09 -26.82
CA ILE A 15 -8.79 -19.11 -27.94
C ILE A 15 -9.80 -20.22 -27.67
N GLY A 16 -11.08 -19.90 -27.78
CA GLY A 16 -12.16 -20.84 -27.49
C GLY A 16 -13.32 -20.78 -28.47
N ALA A 17 -14.01 -21.90 -28.62
CA ALA A 17 -15.25 -22.01 -29.38
C ALA A 17 -16.33 -22.71 -28.54
N ARG A 18 -17.60 -22.46 -28.87
CA ARG A 18 -18.72 -23.17 -28.28
C ARG A 18 -18.84 -24.54 -28.93
N ASP A 19 -18.87 -25.60 -28.12
CA ASP A 19 -19.11 -26.98 -28.52
C ASP A 19 -20.30 -27.54 -27.71
N GLY A 20 -21.52 -27.36 -28.25
CA GLY A 20 -22.76 -27.65 -27.52
C GLY A 20 -22.89 -26.83 -26.23
N ASP A 21 -23.00 -27.53 -25.10
CA ASP A 21 -23.06 -26.95 -23.75
C ASP A 21 -21.68 -26.67 -23.13
N ASN A 22 -20.60 -26.91 -23.87
CA ASN A 22 -19.23 -26.78 -23.37
C ASN A 22 -18.43 -25.73 -24.14
N ILE A 23 -17.36 -25.27 -23.49
CA ILE A 23 -16.30 -24.46 -24.08
C ILE A 23 -15.20 -25.42 -24.51
N LYS A 24 -14.85 -25.39 -25.80
CA LYS A 24 -13.68 -26.09 -26.35
C LYS A 24 -12.56 -25.08 -26.55
N PHE A 25 -11.41 -25.33 -25.94
CA PHE A 25 -10.21 -24.52 -26.16
C PHE A 25 -9.47 -25.02 -27.39
N LEU A 26 -8.98 -24.07 -28.19
CA LEU A 26 -8.35 -24.34 -29.48
C LEU A 26 -6.84 -24.17 -29.43
N ASN A 27 -6.28 -23.82 -28.28
CA ASN A 27 -4.85 -23.67 -28.07
C ASN A 27 -4.40 -24.40 -26.80
N SER A 28 -3.11 -24.73 -26.75
CA SER A 28 -2.48 -25.22 -25.54
C SER A 28 -2.53 -24.13 -24.48
N LEU A 29 -3.21 -24.44 -23.38
CA LEU A 29 -3.34 -23.54 -22.25
C LEU A 29 -2.03 -23.55 -21.47
N LYS A 30 -1.39 -22.39 -21.31
CA LYS A 30 -0.06 -22.20 -20.69
C LYS A 30 0.19 -23.00 -19.39
N TYR A 31 -0.86 -23.29 -18.64
CA TYR A 31 -0.81 -23.95 -17.34
C TYR A 31 -1.46 -25.35 -17.32
N LEU A 32 -1.88 -25.89 -18.47
CA LEU A 32 -2.28 -27.30 -18.61
C LEU A 32 -1.32 -27.97 -19.58
N THR A 33 -0.50 -28.87 -19.05
CA THR A 33 0.68 -29.39 -19.75
C THR A 33 0.36 -30.49 -20.77
N GLU A 34 -0.76 -31.21 -20.68
CA GLU A 34 -0.95 -32.41 -21.55
C GLU A 34 -2.32 -32.52 -22.27
N ASP A 35 -3.43 -31.91 -21.80
CA ASP A 35 -4.76 -32.17 -22.41
C ASP A 35 -5.68 -30.92 -22.57
N ALA A 36 -5.09 -29.76 -22.81
CA ALA A 36 -5.85 -28.51 -22.98
C ALA A 36 -6.91 -28.55 -24.10
N ILE A 37 -6.68 -29.36 -25.15
CA ILE A 37 -7.55 -29.46 -26.33
C ILE A 37 -8.80 -30.32 -26.04
N PHE A 38 -8.73 -31.22 -25.05
CA PHE A 38 -9.82 -32.10 -24.62
C PHE A 38 -10.55 -31.61 -23.36
N PHE A 39 -10.02 -30.57 -22.68
CA PHE A 39 -10.63 -30.01 -21.50
C PHE A 39 -11.91 -29.23 -21.85
N LYS A 40 -13.07 -29.88 -21.66
CA LYS A 40 -14.39 -29.30 -21.85
C LYS A 40 -14.85 -28.62 -20.56
N ILE A 41 -15.07 -27.31 -20.61
CA ILE A 41 -15.63 -26.56 -19.48
C ILE A 41 -17.11 -26.30 -19.74
N PRO A 42 -18.01 -26.66 -18.82
CA PRO A 42 -19.42 -26.37 -18.98
C PRO A 42 -19.68 -24.87 -19.06
N LEU A 43 -20.57 -24.47 -19.96
CA LEU A 43 -21.05 -23.08 -20.07
C LEU A 43 -21.78 -22.64 -18.80
N LYS A 44 -22.39 -23.58 -18.08
CA LYS A 44 -23.04 -23.36 -16.78
C LYS A 44 -21.99 -23.44 -15.66
N GLY A 45 -21.96 -22.43 -14.79
CA GLY A 45 -21.04 -22.33 -13.64
C GLY A 45 -20.18 -21.07 -13.67
N ASP A 46 -19.39 -20.85 -12.61
CA ASP A 46 -18.69 -19.59 -12.36
C ASP A 46 -17.22 -19.57 -12.83
N VAL A 47 -16.80 -20.58 -13.58
CA VAL A 47 -15.45 -20.70 -14.16
C VAL A 47 -15.38 -20.18 -15.60
N ALA A 48 -14.18 -19.77 -16.04
CA ALA A 48 -13.93 -19.26 -17.40
C ALA A 48 -14.85 -18.09 -17.81
N VAL A 49 -15.16 -17.20 -16.87
CA VAL A 49 -16.07 -16.05 -17.05
C VAL A 49 -15.71 -15.21 -18.28
N PRO A 50 -14.43 -14.83 -18.52
CA PRO A 50 -14.08 -14.01 -19.68
C PRO A 50 -14.36 -14.70 -21.03
N MET A 51 -14.16 -16.02 -21.11
CA MET A 51 -14.44 -16.79 -22.33
C MET A 51 -15.94 -16.92 -22.57
N LYS A 52 -16.75 -17.05 -21.51
CA LYS A 52 -18.21 -17.03 -21.62
C LYS A 52 -18.72 -15.70 -22.16
N SER A 53 -18.17 -14.59 -21.67
CA SER A 53 -18.51 -13.24 -22.18
C SER A 53 -18.15 -13.08 -23.65
N ALA A 54 -16.97 -13.55 -24.07
CA ALA A 54 -16.57 -13.57 -25.47
C ALA A 54 -17.52 -14.45 -26.32
N LEU A 55 -17.93 -15.60 -25.80
CA LEU A 55 -18.83 -16.55 -26.48
C LEU A 55 -20.25 -15.99 -26.65
N GLN A 56 -20.67 -15.09 -25.77
CA GLN A 56 -21.91 -14.32 -25.86
C GLN A 56 -21.84 -13.16 -26.88
N GLY A 57 -20.70 -12.98 -27.56
CA GLY A 57 -20.53 -11.92 -28.56
C GLY A 57 -20.23 -10.55 -27.95
N ARG A 58 -19.89 -10.48 -26.66
CA ARG A 58 -19.50 -9.24 -25.99
C ARG A 58 -18.00 -9.02 -26.13
N ASP A 59 -17.58 -7.78 -26.17
CA ASP A 59 -16.21 -7.35 -25.98
C ASP A 59 -16.07 -6.50 -24.72
N GLY A 60 -14.87 -6.47 -24.15
CA GLY A 60 -14.59 -5.63 -22.99
C GLY A 60 -13.46 -6.16 -22.13
N THR A 61 -13.37 -5.62 -20.92
CA THR A 61 -12.42 -6.06 -19.89
C THR A 61 -13.17 -6.39 -18.62
N ILE A 62 -12.82 -7.51 -17.99
CA ILE A 62 -13.45 -7.98 -16.76
C ILE A 62 -12.39 -8.52 -15.80
N ILE A 63 -12.66 -8.35 -14.50
CA ILE A 63 -11.98 -9.10 -13.45
C ILE A 63 -12.88 -10.29 -13.12
N GLY A 64 -12.40 -11.50 -13.42
CA GLY A 64 -13.23 -12.70 -13.30
C GLY A 64 -12.40 -13.96 -13.15
N GLN A 65 -13.07 -15.08 -12.89
CA GLN A 65 -12.42 -16.37 -12.74
C GLN A 65 -12.02 -16.94 -14.10
N ASP A 66 -10.76 -17.35 -14.22
CA ASP A 66 -10.23 -18.06 -15.38
C ASP A 66 -10.71 -19.53 -15.41
N TYR A 67 -10.39 -20.31 -16.45
CA TYR A 67 -10.64 -21.75 -16.48
C TYR A 67 -10.04 -22.54 -15.29
N ARG A 68 -9.00 -22.01 -14.63
CA ARG A 68 -8.38 -22.52 -13.40
C ARG A 68 -9.12 -22.12 -12.12
N ASN A 69 -10.20 -21.36 -12.23
CA ASN A 69 -10.86 -20.73 -11.07
C ASN A 69 -9.93 -19.80 -10.27
N ILE A 70 -9.01 -19.11 -10.96
CA ILE A 70 -8.14 -18.08 -10.41
C ILE A 70 -8.61 -16.72 -10.91
N ALA A 71 -8.58 -15.71 -10.02
CA ALA A 71 -8.95 -14.35 -10.37
C ALA A 71 -7.93 -13.73 -11.33
N VAL A 72 -8.40 -13.38 -12.52
CA VAL A 72 -7.59 -12.78 -13.58
C VAL A 72 -8.20 -11.46 -14.03
N ILE A 73 -7.35 -10.57 -14.52
CA ILE A 73 -7.76 -9.43 -15.33
C ILE A 73 -7.73 -9.92 -16.78
N ALA A 74 -8.89 -9.89 -17.45
CA ALA A 74 -9.01 -10.41 -18.80
C ALA A 74 -9.70 -9.41 -19.72
N ALA A 75 -9.10 -9.18 -20.88
CA ALA A 75 -9.76 -8.54 -22.01
C ALA A 75 -10.21 -9.61 -22.99
N TYR A 76 -11.42 -9.47 -23.53
CA TYR A 76 -12.05 -10.45 -24.37
C TYR A 76 -12.72 -9.81 -25.58
N GLN A 77 -12.65 -10.47 -26.73
CA GLN A 77 -13.21 -10.00 -27.99
C GLN A 77 -13.82 -11.16 -28.81
N PRO A 78 -14.96 -10.94 -29.49
CA PRO A 78 -15.65 -11.96 -30.27
C PRO A 78 -15.11 -12.06 -31.71
N ILE A 79 -13.79 -12.12 -31.90
CA ILE A 79 -13.16 -12.21 -33.24
C ILE A 79 -12.88 -13.67 -33.59
N GLY A 80 -13.35 -14.14 -34.76
CA GLY A 80 -13.10 -15.51 -35.24
C GLY A 80 -13.58 -16.58 -34.26
N TRP A 81 -12.66 -17.44 -33.82
CA TRP A 81 -12.83 -18.22 -32.59
C TRP A 81 -12.47 -17.32 -31.40
N ARG A 82 -13.37 -17.23 -30.41
CA ARG A 82 -13.38 -16.19 -29.37
C ARG A 82 -12.02 -16.02 -28.72
N LEU A 83 -11.54 -14.78 -28.65
CA LEU A 83 -10.22 -14.44 -28.14
C LEU A 83 -10.32 -13.87 -26.73
N VAL A 84 -9.50 -14.41 -25.83
CA VAL A 84 -9.35 -13.90 -24.47
C VAL A 84 -7.87 -13.72 -24.17
N THR A 85 -7.49 -12.52 -23.78
CA THR A 85 -6.16 -12.20 -23.26
C THR A 85 -6.27 -11.98 -21.76
N LYS A 86 -5.44 -12.63 -20.95
CA LYS A 86 -5.52 -12.57 -19.49
C LYS A 86 -4.16 -12.42 -18.80
N MET A 87 -4.22 -11.88 -17.59
CA MET A 87 -3.10 -11.77 -16.65
C MET A 87 -3.59 -12.10 -15.23
N ASP A 88 -2.75 -12.78 -14.45
CA ASP A 88 -3.10 -13.17 -13.08
C ASP A 88 -3.09 -11.95 -12.17
N LYS A 89 -4.13 -11.81 -11.33
CA LYS A 89 -4.27 -10.65 -10.45
C LYS A 89 -3.07 -10.55 -9.49
N SER A 90 -2.64 -11.68 -8.93
CA SER A 90 -1.49 -11.74 -8.01
C SER A 90 -0.19 -11.20 -8.61
N GLU A 91 0.04 -11.43 -9.91
CA GLU A 91 1.22 -10.94 -10.63
C GLU A 91 1.11 -9.46 -10.96
N THR A 92 -0.10 -8.96 -11.23
CA THR A 92 -0.33 -7.52 -11.50
C THR A 92 0.07 -6.66 -10.29
N PHE A 93 -0.11 -7.18 -9.09
CA PHE A 93 0.24 -6.49 -7.84
C PHE A 93 1.62 -6.88 -7.27
N GLU A 94 2.33 -7.82 -7.90
CA GLU A 94 3.66 -8.24 -7.44
C GLU A 94 4.68 -7.09 -7.43
N PRO A 95 4.75 -6.21 -8.46
CA PRO A 95 5.65 -5.05 -8.44
C PRO A 95 5.30 -4.01 -7.37
N LEU A 96 4.09 -4.05 -6.80
CA LEU A 96 3.63 -3.10 -5.78
C LEU A 96 3.98 -3.54 -4.35
N LYS A 97 4.34 -4.82 -4.15
CA LYS A 97 4.80 -5.35 -2.86
C LYS A 97 6.00 -4.59 -2.28
N PRO A 98 7.10 -4.36 -3.02
CA PRO A 98 8.25 -3.63 -2.47
C PRO A 98 7.90 -2.19 -2.09
N LEU A 99 6.98 -1.54 -2.83
CA LEU A 99 6.57 -0.17 -2.56
C LEU A 99 5.80 -0.07 -1.23
N SER A 100 4.93 -1.05 -0.95
CA SER A 100 4.25 -1.12 0.34
C SER A 100 5.23 -1.32 1.49
N THR A 101 6.24 -2.18 1.33
CA THR A 101 7.26 -2.41 2.36
C THR A 101 8.05 -1.15 2.65
N ILE A 102 8.48 -0.43 1.60
CA ILE A 102 9.20 0.84 1.73
C ILE A 102 8.34 1.89 2.44
N ALA A 103 7.05 1.99 2.10
CA ALA A 103 6.13 2.93 2.75
C ALA A 103 5.96 2.62 4.25
N PHE A 104 5.80 1.36 4.63
CA PHE A 104 5.69 0.96 6.04
C PHE A 104 6.98 1.18 6.82
N THR A 105 8.15 0.90 6.24
CA THR A 105 9.43 1.13 6.92
C THR A 105 9.70 2.62 7.13
N LEU A 106 9.51 3.45 6.10
CA LEU A 106 9.62 4.90 6.23
C LEU A 106 8.61 5.47 7.24
N GLY A 107 7.35 5.03 7.16
CA GLY A 107 6.30 5.43 8.10
C GLY A 107 6.65 5.05 9.54
N GLY A 108 7.17 3.84 9.76
CA GLY A 108 7.63 3.36 11.06
C GLY A 108 8.78 4.19 11.62
N ILE A 109 9.83 4.44 10.81
CA ILE A 109 10.99 5.25 11.21
C ILE A 109 10.55 6.68 11.57
N SER A 110 9.69 7.29 10.73
CA SER A 110 9.19 8.64 10.98
C SER A 110 8.38 8.75 12.27
N SER A 111 7.56 7.74 12.57
CA SER A 111 6.78 7.68 13.81
C SER A 111 7.66 7.57 15.05
N ILE A 112 8.69 6.70 15.00
CA ILE A 112 9.64 6.53 16.11
C ILE A 112 10.41 7.83 16.35
N MET A 113 10.90 8.48 15.29
CA MET A 113 11.57 9.77 15.37
C MET A 113 10.67 10.85 15.98
N ALA A 114 9.41 10.94 15.55
CA ALA A 114 8.47 11.90 16.08
C ALA A 114 8.22 11.69 17.59
N ILE A 115 8.02 10.43 18.02
CA ILE A 115 7.85 10.09 19.43
C ILE A 115 9.11 10.45 20.24
N ALA A 116 10.30 10.14 19.72
CA ALA A 116 11.56 10.47 20.39
C ALA A 116 11.72 12.00 20.58
N VAL A 117 11.43 12.80 19.55
CA VAL A 117 11.47 14.26 19.64
C VAL A 117 10.43 14.78 20.63
N CYS A 118 9.20 14.27 20.60
CA CYS A 118 8.15 14.65 21.54
C CYS A 118 8.55 14.38 22.99
N ILE A 119 9.12 13.20 23.28
CA ILE A 119 9.58 12.84 24.63
C ILE A 119 10.75 13.74 25.05
N PHE A 120 11.73 13.96 24.16
CA PHE A 120 12.89 14.79 24.44
C PHE A 120 12.47 16.22 24.83
N VAL A 121 11.63 16.86 24.02
CA VAL A 121 11.12 18.22 24.29
C VAL A 121 10.30 18.24 25.59
N SER A 122 9.38 17.28 25.78
CA SER A 122 8.52 17.24 26.97
C SER A 122 9.31 17.11 28.27
N VAL A 123 10.31 16.21 28.31
CA VAL A 123 11.15 16.01 29.50
C VAL A 123 12.07 17.21 29.73
N SER A 124 12.65 17.75 28.66
CA SER A 124 13.57 18.88 28.74
C SER A 124 12.87 20.13 29.29
N SER A 125 11.67 20.43 28.78
CA SER A 125 10.87 21.58 29.25
C SER A 125 10.35 21.37 30.68
N SER A 126 9.85 20.18 31.01
CA SER A 126 9.34 19.89 32.37
C SER A 126 10.42 20.04 33.45
N ARG A 127 11.67 19.65 33.15
CA ARG A 127 12.80 19.81 34.08
C ARG A 127 13.13 21.27 34.32
N SER A 128 13.26 22.07 33.27
CA SER A 128 13.61 23.50 33.41
C SER A 128 12.52 24.29 34.13
N ILE A 129 11.24 23.98 33.89
CA ILE A 129 10.13 24.60 34.63
C ILE A 129 10.20 24.24 36.12
N LYS A 130 10.50 22.97 36.45
CA LYS A 130 10.63 22.54 37.84
C LYS A 130 11.80 23.24 38.55
N GLU A 131 12.94 23.39 37.88
CA GLU A 131 14.10 24.11 38.44
C GLU A 131 13.79 25.58 38.74
N LEU A 132 13.06 26.27 37.85
CA LEU A 132 12.60 27.64 38.08
C LEU A 132 11.62 27.72 39.26
N THR A 133 10.67 26.79 39.35
CA THR A 133 9.73 26.72 40.48
C THR A 133 10.44 26.47 41.80
N ASP A 134 11.37 25.53 41.84
CA ASP A 134 12.14 25.19 43.05
C ASP A 134 13.02 26.38 43.50
N ALA A 135 13.63 27.10 42.56
CA ALA A 135 14.40 28.31 42.86
C ALA A 135 13.52 29.46 43.38
N THR A 136 12.33 29.64 42.79
CA THR A 136 11.36 30.64 43.26
C THR A 136 10.89 30.34 44.69
N GLN A 137 10.64 29.07 45.00
CA GLN A 137 10.25 28.65 46.35
C GLN A 137 11.35 28.90 47.39
N LYS A 138 12.63 28.73 47.02
CA LYS A 138 13.77 29.04 47.90
C LYS A 138 13.92 30.54 48.13
N LEU A 139 13.77 31.35 47.07
CA LEU A 139 13.80 32.81 47.17
C LEU A 139 12.71 33.33 48.13
N ALA A 140 11.50 32.76 48.06
CA ALA A 140 10.40 33.11 48.95
C ALA A 140 10.66 32.76 50.43
N ASN A 141 11.56 31.80 50.70
CA ASN A 141 11.96 31.38 52.04
C ASN A 141 13.24 32.11 52.53
N GLU A 142 13.49 33.32 52.04
CA GLU A 142 14.63 34.21 52.40
C GLU A 142 16.03 33.71 51.99
N ASP A 143 16.14 32.66 51.16
CA ASP A 143 17.42 32.20 50.59
C ASP A 143 17.75 32.94 49.29
N LEU A 144 18.20 34.19 49.42
CA LEU A 144 18.52 35.11 48.31
C LEU A 144 19.83 34.76 47.57
N GLY A 145 20.65 33.85 48.11
CA GLY A 145 21.93 33.46 47.53
C GLY A 145 21.83 32.43 46.39
N HIS A 146 20.65 31.84 46.17
CA HIS A 146 20.49 30.75 45.22
C HIS A 146 20.38 31.24 43.77
N ARG A 147 21.41 30.95 42.95
CA ARG A 147 21.43 31.28 41.52
C ARG A 147 21.02 30.09 40.65
N ILE A 148 20.17 30.34 39.67
CA ILE A 148 19.68 29.37 38.70
C ILE A 148 20.71 29.24 37.57
N LYS A 149 21.28 28.04 37.40
CA LYS A 149 22.24 27.75 36.31
C LYS A 149 21.57 26.99 35.17
N ILE A 150 20.71 27.67 34.41
CA ILE A 150 20.13 27.12 33.18
C ILE A 150 20.94 27.65 31.99
N ASN A 151 21.71 26.76 31.34
CA ASN A 151 22.47 27.09 30.14
C ASN A 151 21.63 26.84 28.88
N ARG A 152 20.66 27.73 28.61
CA ARG A 152 19.82 27.71 27.40
C ARG A 152 19.84 29.06 26.70
N ASN A 153 19.73 29.02 25.38
CA ASN A 153 19.66 30.21 24.51
C ASN A 153 18.23 30.45 23.98
N ASP A 154 17.21 29.96 24.69
CA ASP A 154 15.80 30.15 24.39
C ASP A 154 15.13 31.03 25.46
N GLU A 155 13.82 31.24 25.36
CA GLU A 155 13.04 32.09 26.26
C GLU A 155 13.14 31.64 27.73
N ILE A 156 13.37 30.34 27.98
CA ILE A 156 13.57 29.79 29.32
C ILE A 156 14.92 30.23 29.91
N GLY A 157 15.97 30.27 29.08
CA GLY A 157 17.27 30.81 29.47
C GLY A 157 17.22 32.31 29.77
N THR A 158 16.51 33.09 28.94
CA THR A 158 16.31 34.52 29.18
C THR A 158 15.59 34.76 30.52
N HIS A 159 14.53 33.99 30.81
CA HIS A 159 13.79 34.14 32.05
C HIS A 159 14.61 33.75 33.28
N ALA A 160 15.42 32.69 33.19
CA ALA A 160 16.34 32.29 34.26
C ALA A 160 17.37 33.39 34.58
N ASN A 161 17.89 34.07 33.56
CA ASN A 161 18.82 35.19 33.76
C ASN A 161 18.14 36.39 34.42
N SER A 162 16.94 36.78 33.96
CA SER A 162 16.18 37.85 34.62
C SER A 162 15.85 37.53 36.08
N PHE A 163 15.62 36.25 36.41
CA PHE A 163 15.45 35.82 37.80
C PHE A 163 16.74 36.00 38.62
N ASN A 164 17.90 35.63 38.07
CA ASN A 164 19.19 35.84 38.71
C ASN A 164 19.54 37.33 38.93
N ASP A 165 19.03 38.23 38.08
CA ASP A 165 19.20 39.68 38.21
C ASP A 165 18.33 40.29 39.33
N MET A 166 17.24 39.63 39.73
CA MET A 166 16.33 40.08 40.79
C MET A 166 16.76 39.66 42.20
N ALA A 167 17.51 38.56 42.33
CA ALA A 167 17.95 37.97 43.60
C ALA A 167 19.26 38.59 44.11
#